data_AF-A0AAU7CTH0-F1
#
_entry.id   AF-A0AAU7CTH0-F1
#
_cell.length_a   1.000
_cell.length_b   1.000
_cell.length_c   1.000
_cell.angle_alpha   90.00
_cell.angle_beta   90.00
_cell.angle_gamma   90.00
#
_symmetry.space_group_name_H-M   'P 1'
#
loop_
_entity.id
_entity.type
_entity.pdbx_description
1 polymer ?
#
loop_
_entity_poly.entity_id
_entity_poly.type
_entity_poly.pdbx_seq_one_letter_code
_entity_poly.pdbx_strand_id
1 'polypeptide(L)'
;MTEVKYLLIAPILILAAAAGSPARLNAQGNSSNHSQDLDHDRGDSHDRDNRFRFVPGSLVVSRSVYDGNASTVTTGETLPLGCQGGTTGLTINVPTTTGGTTPVTVPCGVATDNGEYPNLFDTHNVWNNANSDGSFGVTSPIFLDDITTDGRELGTLPIPSDKIVTSFSSKSELALNRSVDGRSITFMGYVGGIGCGGVAVSPTAPNLLDASASNTPGVCDPTNPVFTTFTSNPFVPAAYYRSVAEVDADGQLSITHGNAYSGDNGRAAIKGGNGLYYMVGNDNSGNLSKKQMSTTTDGIDLSNATGAELLYPGLMPPLPPNIEMIGRLELGTDKPGKDTNFRSLTIFNNTLYVTKGSGGNGVNTVYQAGTVGTLPTGSVATLATVPLTILPGFPNTAASTNTAFPFGIWFANPTTLYVCDEGDGTLVSPAVNGNVADAQSLATAGLQKWSLINGTWGMQYVLQDGLNIGVPYRIGGYPSSLNPATGGCRNITGRDNFDGTVTIFAITSTISANGDTGADPNKLVKVTDRISDTTLPKGDDRLGHFTTVRSARSHEVLRGVTFAPGGYGW
;
A
#
# COMPACT_ATOMS: atom_id res chain seq x y z
N MET A 1 23.94 -42.19 45.94
CA MET A 1 25.16 -42.22 45.11
C MET A 1 24.74 -42.52 43.69
N THR A 2 25.28 -41.77 42.72
CA THR A 2 25.32 -42.04 41.27
C THR A 2 24.42 -43.15 40.69
N GLU A 3 23.48 -42.75 39.84
CA GLU A 3 23.17 -43.52 38.64
C GLU A 3 23.20 -42.57 37.42
N VAL A 4 23.87 -43.01 36.35
CA VAL A 4 24.08 -42.24 35.12
C VAL A 4 23.03 -42.66 34.11
N LYS A 5 22.33 -41.70 33.48
CA LYS A 5 21.51 -41.98 32.30
C LYS A 5 22.09 -41.25 31.08
N TYR A 6 22.36 -42.04 30.04
CA TYR A 6 23.04 -41.61 28.83
C TYR A 6 22.13 -40.80 27.90
N LEU A 7 22.73 -39.84 27.22
CA LEU A 7 22.14 -39.03 26.16
C LEU A 7 22.17 -39.83 24.85
N LEU A 8 21.00 -40.12 24.27
CA LEU A 8 20.88 -40.72 22.93
C LEU A 8 20.88 -39.61 21.87
N ILE A 9 22.04 -39.37 21.26
CA ILE A 9 22.19 -38.52 20.08
C ILE A 9 21.99 -39.40 18.84
N ALA A 10 20.95 -39.12 18.05
CA ALA A 10 20.76 -39.71 16.73
C ALA A 10 21.41 -38.81 15.66
N PRO A 11 22.29 -39.33 14.79
CA PRO A 11 22.88 -38.54 13.71
C PRO A 11 21.88 -38.37 12.55
N ILE A 12 21.59 -37.13 12.18
CA ILE A 12 20.85 -36.82 10.94
C ILE A 12 21.83 -36.99 9.77
N LEU A 13 21.53 -37.94 8.88
CA LEU A 13 22.34 -38.24 7.71
C LEU A 13 22.05 -37.22 6.60
N ILE A 14 23.03 -36.37 6.28
CA ILE A 14 22.94 -35.43 5.15
C ILE A 14 23.21 -36.21 3.85
N LEU A 15 22.19 -36.34 3.00
CA LEU A 15 22.36 -36.79 1.62
C LEU A 15 22.39 -35.57 0.68
N ALA A 16 23.56 -35.26 0.14
CA ALA A 16 23.69 -34.33 -0.97
C ALA A 16 23.34 -35.06 -2.29
N ALA A 17 22.21 -34.70 -2.91
CA ALA A 17 21.86 -35.14 -4.26
C ALA A 17 22.33 -34.10 -5.28
N ALA A 18 23.25 -34.48 -6.17
CA ALA A 18 23.77 -33.62 -7.21
C ALA A 18 22.75 -33.38 -8.34
N ALA A 19 22.92 -32.27 -9.07
CA ALA A 19 22.01 -31.84 -10.12
C ALA A 19 21.93 -32.82 -11.30
N GLY A 20 20.71 -32.99 -11.84
CA GLY A 20 20.43 -33.65 -13.11
C GLY A 20 19.35 -32.87 -13.87
N SER A 21 19.63 -32.48 -15.11
CA SER A 21 18.73 -31.66 -15.93
C SER A 21 17.49 -32.46 -16.37
N PRO A 22 16.27 -31.86 -16.37
CA PRO A 22 15.11 -32.50 -16.98
C PRO A 22 15.17 -32.37 -18.51
N ALA A 23 15.39 -33.51 -19.18
CA ALA A 23 15.24 -33.61 -20.63
C ALA A 23 13.76 -33.52 -21.02
N ARG A 24 13.47 -32.89 -22.17
CA ARG A 24 12.12 -32.84 -22.74
C ARG A 24 11.68 -34.24 -23.19
N LEU A 25 10.55 -34.74 -22.69
CA LEU A 25 9.84 -35.83 -23.34
C LEU A 25 8.81 -35.28 -24.34
N ASN A 26 9.07 -35.50 -25.63
CA ASN A 26 8.03 -35.48 -26.64
C ASN A 26 7.17 -36.74 -26.47
N ALA A 27 5.85 -36.57 -26.48
CA ALA A 27 4.90 -37.65 -26.76
C ALA A 27 4.22 -37.34 -28.10
N GLN A 28 4.47 -38.19 -29.10
CA GLN A 28 3.93 -38.06 -30.46
C GLN A 28 3.36 -39.42 -30.87
N GLY A 29 2.09 -39.45 -31.27
CA GLY A 29 1.33 -40.66 -31.64
C GLY A 29 -0.09 -40.27 -32.04
N ASN A 30 -0.33 -39.78 -33.27
CA ASN A 30 -0.54 -40.58 -34.49
C ASN A 30 -1.91 -41.30 -34.47
N SER A 31 -3.01 -40.63 -34.84
CA SER A 31 -3.52 -40.31 -36.19
C SER A 31 -4.44 -41.39 -36.79
N SER A 32 -5.61 -40.95 -37.29
CA SER A 32 -6.41 -41.63 -38.33
C SER A 32 -7.35 -40.63 -39.00
N ASN A 33 -7.14 -40.46 -40.31
CA ASN A 33 -8.08 -40.11 -41.38
C ASN A 33 -9.57 -40.53 -41.13
N HIS A 34 -10.62 -39.92 -41.70
CA HIS A 34 -10.82 -39.09 -42.91
C HIS A 34 -11.99 -38.08 -42.66
N SER A 35 -12.46 -37.21 -43.57
CA SER A 35 -12.36 -37.11 -45.05
C SER A 35 -12.05 -35.67 -45.53
N GLN A 36 -12.87 -35.14 -46.45
CA GLN A 36 -12.96 -33.76 -46.96
C GLN A 36 -14.44 -33.33 -46.88
N ASP A 37 -14.70 -32.03 -46.76
CA ASP A 37 -15.45 -31.28 -47.78
C ASP A 37 -15.28 -29.76 -47.57
N LEU A 38 -15.26 -29.02 -48.66
CA LEU A 38 -15.24 -27.56 -48.72
C LEU A 38 -16.66 -27.09 -49.09
N ASP A 39 -17.21 -26.10 -48.39
CA ASP A 39 -17.76 -24.88 -49.01
C ASP A 39 -18.52 -23.93 -48.05
N HIS A 40 -18.50 -22.65 -48.45
CA HIS A 40 -19.42 -21.55 -48.12
C HIS A 40 -19.61 -21.02 -46.68
N ASP A 41 -19.14 -19.78 -46.51
CA ASP A 41 -19.93 -18.60 -46.11
C ASP A 41 -21.32 -18.86 -45.49
N ARG A 42 -21.42 -18.70 -44.15
CA ARG A 42 -22.18 -17.58 -43.52
C ARG A 42 -22.26 -17.73 -41.99
N GLY A 43 -21.66 -16.76 -41.30
CA GLY A 43 -22.14 -16.19 -40.04
C GLY A 43 -22.56 -17.13 -38.91
N ASP A 44 -21.60 -17.42 -38.01
CA ASP A 44 -21.88 -17.67 -36.59
C ASP A 44 -21.04 -16.71 -35.74
N SER A 45 -21.58 -15.51 -35.50
CA SER A 45 -20.94 -14.49 -34.65
C SER A 45 -21.50 -14.51 -33.22
N HIS A 46 -21.61 -15.70 -32.62
CA HIS A 46 -22.32 -15.88 -31.35
C HIS A 46 -21.53 -16.52 -30.19
N ASP A 47 -20.23 -16.81 -30.38
CA ASP A 47 -19.30 -17.14 -29.29
C ASP A 47 -18.23 -16.06 -29.12
N ARG A 48 -18.64 -14.84 -28.73
CA ARG A 48 -17.73 -13.86 -28.12
C ARG A 48 -17.98 -13.85 -26.63
N ASP A 49 -17.15 -14.59 -25.89
CA ASP A 49 -17.14 -14.57 -24.43
C ASP A 49 -17.15 -13.14 -23.90
N ASN A 50 -18.04 -12.88 -22.95
CA ASN A 50 -18.30 -11.56 -22.38
C ASN A 50 -17.20 -11.16 -21.35
N ARG A 51 -15.93 -11.28 -21.75
CA ARG A 51 -14.76 -11.01 -20.89
C ARG A 51 -14.53 -9.51 -20.73
N PHE A 52 -14.32 -9.08 -19.48
CA PHE A 52 -13.93 -7.72 -19.15
C PHE A 52 -12.60 -7.36 -19.85
N ARG A 53 -12.46 -6.10 -20.27
CA ARG A 53 -11.23 -5.56 -20.84
C ARG A 53 -11.16 -4.07 -20.57
N PHE A 54 -9.99 -3.58 -20.16
CA PHE A 54 -9.75 -2.15 -19.99
C PHE A 54 -9.71 -1.41 -21.33
N VAL A 55 -10.32 -0.23 -21.39
CA VAL A 55 -10.33 0.63 -22.58
C VAL A 55 -8.99 1.38 -22.70
N PRO A 56 -8.23 1.24 -23.82
CA PRO A 56 -6.96 1.94 -23.97
C PRO A 56 -7.08 3.47 -23.82
N GLY A 57 -6.22 4.07 -22.99
CA GLY A 57 -6.21 5.51 -22.73
C GLY A 57 -7.23 6.01 -21.70
N SER A 58 -8.02 5.10 -21.11
CA SER A 58 -8.83 5.40 -19.92
C SER A 58 -7.99 5.44 -18.63
N LEU A 59 -8.62 5.78 -17.51
CA LEU A 59 -8.07 5.64 -16.18
C LEU A 59 -8.63 4.38 -15.51
N VAL A 60 -7.79 3.73 -14.71
CA VAL A 60 -8.21 2.73 -13.74
C VAL A 60 -8.10 3.33 -12.35
N VAL A 61 -9.15 3.18 -11.54
CA VAL A 61 -9.20 3.63 -10.15
C VAL A 61 -9.40 2.41 -9.26
N SER A 62 -8.54 2.23 -8.25
CA SER A 62 -8.78 1.23 -7.22
C SER A 62 -9.75 1.78 -6.19
N ARG A 63 -10.81 1.03 -5.94
CA ARG A 63 -11.86 1.32 -4.98
C ARG A 63 -12.02 0.15 -4.02
N SER A 64 -12.27 0.46 -2.75
CA SER A 64 -12.74 -0.53 -1.78
C SER A 64 -14.15 -0.18 -1.29
N VAL A 65 -14.90 -1.20 -0.88
CA VAL A 65 -16.26 -1.09 -0.35
C VAL A 65 -16.33 -1.76 1.02
N TYR A 66 -16.93 -1.10 2.01
CA TYR A 66 -17.10 -1.68 3.33
C TYR A 66 -18.20 -2.74 3.30
N ASP A 67 -17.85 -3.97 3.74
CA ASP A 67 -18.70 -5.16 3.69
C ASP A 67 -19.06 -5.68 5.10
N GLY A 68 -18.71 -4.93 6.14
CA GLY A 68 -19.04 -5.25 7.53
C GLY A 68 -20.44 -4.81 7.94
N ASN A 69 -20.85 -5.25 9.13
CA ASN A 69 -22.16 -4.99 9.72
C ASN A 69 -22.05 -5.04 11.26
N ALA A 70 -23.15 -4.79 11.99
CA ALA A 70 -23.17 -4.78 13.46
C ALA A 70 -22.49 -5.96 14.17
N SER A 71 -22.39 -7.14 13.54
CA SER A 71 -21.73 -8.33 14.11
C SER A 71 -20.23 -8.46 13.79
N THR A 72 -19.64 -7.56 13.00
CA THR A 72 -18.19 -7.55 12.70
C THR A 72 -17.34 -7.31 13.94
N VAL A 73 -17.81 -6.44 14.84
CA VAL A 73 -17.26 -6.17 16.16
C VAL A 73 -18.44 -5.95 17.10
N THR A 74 -18.40 -6.52 18.30
CA THR A 74 -19.41 -6.24 19.33
C THR A 74 -18.90 -5.24 20.35
N THR A 75 -19.70 -4.22 20.71
CA THR A 75 -19.34 -3.30 21.81
C THR A 75 -19.04 -4.07 23.10
N GLY A 76 -17.89 -3.79 23.72
CA GLY A 76 -17.39 -4.55 24.88
C GLY A 76 -16.44 -5.71 24.55
N GLU A 77 -16.25 -6.05 23.28
CA GLU A 77 -15.25 -7.03 22.82
C GLU A 77 -13.81 -6.52 23.07
N THR A 78 -12.86 -7.44 23.30
CA THR A 78 -11.44 -7.08 23.49
C THR A 78 -10.76 -6.90 22.13
N LEU A 79 -10.10 -5.76 21.93
CA LEU A 79 -9.38 -5.43 20.70
C LEU A 79 -7.87 -5.21 20.95
N PRO A 80 -6.96 -5.53 20.01
CA PRO A 80 -7.21 -6.35 18.83
C PRO A 80 -7.73 -7.73 19.18
N LEU A 81 -8.31 -8.42 18.19
CA LEU A 81 -9.00 -9.66 18.45
C LEU A 81 -8.05 -10.74 19.02
N GLY A 82 -8.46 -11.36 20.11
CA GLY A 82 -7.68 -12.39 20.81
C GLY A 82 -6.54 -11.87 21.68
N CYS A 83 -6.47 -10.55 21.96
CA CYS A 83 -5.44 -9.98 22.83
C CYS A 83 -5.49 -10.58 24.25
N GLN A 84 -4.43 -11.31 24.62
CA GLN A 84 -4.42 -12.22 25.78
C GLN A 84 -4.38 -11.52 27.15
N GLY A 85 -4.15 -10.21 27.18
CA GLY A 85 -4.07 -9.42 28.41
C GLY A 85 -5.40 -8.88 28.94
N GLY A 86 -6.47 -8.96 28.14
CA GLY A 86 -7.70 -8.20 28.39
C GLY A 86 -7.42 -6.70 28.52
N THR A 87 -8.30 -5.96 29.18
CA THR A 87 -8.23 -4.49 29.29
C THR A 87 -7.00 -3.93 30.01
N THR A 88 -6.20 -4.78 30.66
CA THR A 88 -4.95 -4.40 31.33
C THR A 88 -3.70 -4.57 30.45
N GLY A 89 -3.83 -5.19 29.28
CA GLY A 89 -2.68 -5.62 28.47
C GLY A 89 -1.91 -6.78 29.11
N LEU A 90 -0.87 -7.26 28.42
CA LEU A 90 -0.01 -8.36 28.86
C LEU A 90 1.46 -7.97 28.74
N THR A 91 2.27 -8.28 29.76
CA THR A 91 3.73 -8.20 29.64
C THR A 91 4.29 -9.55 29.22
N ILE A 92 4.94 -9.61 28.07
CA ILE A 92 5.64 -10.80 27.57
C ILE A 92 7.16 -10.63 27.67
N ASN A 93 7.90 -11.74 27.66
CA ASN A 93 9.36 -11.77 27.70
C ASN A 93 9.91 -12.16 26.33
N VAL A 94 10.51 -11.20 25.62
CA VAL A 94 11.08 -11.42 24.28
C VAL A 94 12.56 -11.83 24.39
N PRO A 95 13.02 -12.89 23.70
CA PRO A 95 14.44 -13.28 23.69
C PRO A 95 15.38 -12.19 23.17
N THR A 96 16.55 -12.05 23.79
CA THR A 96 17.59 -11.11 23.36
C THR A 96 18.73 -11.80 22.61
N THR A 97 19.40 -11.07 21.71
CA THR A 97 20.51 -11.58 20.89
C THR A 97 21.77 -11.94 21.69
N THR A 98 21.90 -11.40 22.92
CA THR A 98 22.99 -11.71 23.85
C THR A 98 22.65 -12.84 24.83
N GLY A 99 21.48 -13.46 24.70
CA GLY A 99 20.92 -14.38 25.69
C GLY A 99 20.21 -13.65 26.84
N GLY A 100 19.14 -14.28 27.32
CA GLY A 100 18.18 -13.69 28.27
C GLY A 100 16.90 -13.22 27.57
N THR A 101 16.09 -12.44 28.29
CA THR A 101 14.84 -11.87 27.78
C THR A 101 14.68 -10.42 28.20
N THR A 102 13.85 -9.67 27.47
CA THR A 102 13.44 -8.31 27.80
C THR A 102 11.91 -8.23 27.90
N PRO A 103 11.34 -7.58 28.94
CA PRO A 103 9.90 -7.44 29.06
C PRO A 103 9.37 -6.41 28.06
N VAL A 104 8.23 -6.72 27.44
CA VAL A 104 7.49 -5.83 26.55
C VAL A 104 6.01 -5.88 26.91
N THR A 105 5.39 -4.72 27.10
CA THR A 105 3.94 -4.59 27.31
C THR A 105 3.23 -4.59 25.96
N VAL A 106 2.25 -5.46 25.80
CA VAL A 106 1.32 -5.50 24.68
C VAL A 106 0.00 -4.90 25.15
N PRO A 107 -0.45 -3.76 24.60
CA PRO A 107 -1.72 -3.14 24.97
C PRO A 107 -2.89 -3.92 24.37
N CYS A 108 -4.01 -3.93 25.08
CA CYS A 108 -5.32 -4.24 24.51
C CYS A 108 -6.30 -3.14 24.94
N GLY A 109 -7.34 -2.92 24.15
CA GLY A 109 -8.48 -2.07 24.47
C GLY A 109 -9.80 -2.83 24.47
N VAL A 110 -10.89 -2.07 24.42
CA VAL A 110 -12.26 -2.56 24.32
C VAL A 110 -12.96 -1.86 23.18
N ALA A 111 -13.70 -2.61 22.38
CA ALA A 111 -14.58 -2.06 21.35
C ALA A 111 -15.57 -1.07 21.98
N THR A 112 -15.47 0.20 21.60
CA THR A 112 -16.37 1.28 22.04
C THR A 112 -17.62 1.36 21.18
N ASP A 113 -17.59 0.75 19.99
CA ASP A 113 -18.64 0.79 18.99
C ASP A 113 -18.78 -0.57 18.30
N ASN A 114 -19.90 -0.80 17.62
CA ASN A 114 -20.16 -2.06 16.91
C ASN A 114 -19.53 -2.06 15.49
N GLY A 115 -19.83 -3.08 14.69
CA GLY A 115 -19.32 -3.20 13.32
C GLY A 115 -20.05 -2.38 12.23
N GLU A 116 -20.98 -1.49 12.56
CA GLU A 116 -21.75 -0.71 11.57
C GLU A 116 -20.94 0.45 11.01
N TYR A 117 -21.01 0.63 9.68
CA TYR A 117 -20.48 1.82 9.03
C TYR A 117 -21.33 3.04 9.37
N PRO A 118 -20.74 4.26 9.48
CA PRO A 118 -21.48 5.48 9.75
C PRO A 118 -22.68 5.69 8.81
N ASN A 119 -23.86 5.78 9.41
CA ASN A 119 -25.13 5.84 8.70
C ASN A 119 -26.06 6.94 9.27
N LEU A 120 -27.23 7.15 8.67
CA LEU A 120 -28.15 8.24 9.04
C LEU A 120 -29.28 7.83 10.02
N PHE A 121 -29.28 6.58 10.49
CA PHE A 121 -30.38 5.99 11.25
C PHE A 121 -30.04 5.84 12.75
N ASP A 122 -28.76 5.69 13.09
CA ASP A 122 -28.26 5.66 14.47
C ASP A 122 -26.97 6.48 14.63
N THR A 123 -26.17 6.15 15.64
CA THR A 123 -24.90 6.82 15.96
C THR A 123 -23.68 5.88 15.90
N HIS A 124 -23.84 4.65 15.41
CA HIS A 124 -22.75 3.68 15.39
C HIS A 124 -21.72 4.06 14.32
N ASN A 125 -20.46 3.87 14.67
CA ASN A 125 -19.33 4.08 13.80
C ASN A 125 -18.20 3.13 14.18
N VAL A 126 -18.06 2.03 13.43
CA VAL A 126 -17.00 1.03 13.58
C VAL A 126 -15.59 1.63 13.69
N TRP A 127 -15.33 2.77 13.04
CA TRP A 127 -14.02 3.44 13.06
C TRP A 127 -13.70 4.12 14.39
N ASN A 128 -14.67 4.31 15.28
CA ASN A 128 -14.44 4.78 16.65
C ASN A 128 -13.54 3.81 17.45
N ASN A 129 -13.53 2.52 17.08
CA ASN A 129 -12.71 1.49 17.71
C ASN A 129 -11.19 1.74 17.55
N ALA A 130 -10.77 2.53 16.55
CA ALA A 130 -9.37 2.95 16.37
C ALA A 130 -8.78 3.71 17.58
N ASN A 131 -9.62 4.29 18.43
CA ASN A 131 -9.18 4.95 19.68
C ASN A 131 -8.79 3.96 20.78
N SER A 132 -9.34 2.74 20.73
CA SER A 132 -9.10 1.66 21.70
C SER A 132 -8.10 0.64 21.17
N ASP A 133 -7.99 0.54 19.86
CA ASP A 133 -7.04 -0.29 19.15
C ASP A 133 -6.38 0.51 18.01
N GLY A 134 -5.12 0.91 18.19
CA GLY A 134 -4.36 1.64 17.17
C GLY A 134 -3.97 0.82 15.94
N SER A 135 -4.26 -0.49 15.92
CA SER A 135 -4.11 -1.39 14.77
C SER A 135 -5.42 -1.59 14.00
N PHE A 136 -6.53 -1.03 14.50
CA PHE A 136 -7.87 -1.37 14.06
C PHE A 136 -8.08 -1.18 12.56
N GLY A 137 -8.52 -2.24 11.89
CA GLY A 137 -8.91 -2.20 10.49
C GLY A 137 -9.91 -3.30 10.16
N VAL A 138 -10.60 -3.18 9.04
CA VAL A 138 -11.54 -4.21 8.56
C VAL A 138 -11.24 -4.53 7.10
N THR A 139 -11.02 -5.80 6.76
CA THR A 139 -10.74 -6.19 5.37
C THR A 139 -11.95 -5.99 4.47
N SER A 140 -11.71 -5.70 3.20
CA SER A 140 -12.74 -5.29 2.25
C SER A 140 -12.44 -5.75 0.81
N PRO A 141 -13.46 -5.94 -0.04
CA PRO A 141 -13.28 -6.32 -1.44
C PRO A 141 -12.65 -5.20 -2.26
N ILE A 142 -11.81 -5.56 -3.22
CA ILE A 142 -11.11 -4.62 -4.10
C ILE A 142 -11.82 -4.57 -5.46
N PHE A 143 -12.00 -3.37 -6.00
CA PHE A 143 -12.55 -3.12 -7.34
C PHE A 143 -11.58 -2.27 -8.15
N LEU A 144 -11.46 -2.57 -9.44
CA LEU A 144 -10.76 -1.74 -10.41
C LEU A 144 -11.79 -1.15 -11.38
N ASP A 145 -12.10 0.13 -11.19
CA ASP A 145 -13.07 0.84 -12.00
C ASP A 145 -12.36 1.46 -13.22
N ASP A 146 -12.78 1.07 -14.42
CA ASP A 146 -12.37 1.66 -15.69
C ASP A 146 -13.25 2.89 -15.98
N ILE A 147 -12.65 4.07 -16.10
CA ILE A 147 -13.34 5.35 -16.27
C ILE A 147 -12.67 6.24 -17.33
N THR A 148 -13.45 7.09 -18.02
CA THR A 148 -12.86 8.16 -18.83
C THR A 148 -12.09 9.16 -17.96
N THR A 149 -11.20 9.96 -18.57
CA THR A 149 -10.53 11.09 -17.92
C THR A 149 -11.45 12.20 -17.43
N ASP A 150 -12.77 12.07 -17.65
CA ASP A 150 -13.83 12.96 -17.20
C ASP A 150 -14.82 12.27 -16.26
N GLY A 151 -14.51 11.05 -15.79
CA GLY A 151 -15.23 10.37 -14.71
C GLY A 151 -16.41 9.50 -15.14
N ARG A 152 -16.65 9.32 -16.44
CA ARG A 152 -17.68 8.39 -16.92
C ARG A 152 -17.18 6.97 -16.79
N GLU A 153 -17.88 6.13 -16.02
CA GLU A 153 -17.62 4.71 -15.91
C GLU A 153 -17.76 4.01 -17.28
N LEU A 154 -16.80 3.13 -17.57
CA LEU A 154 -16.73 2.28 -18.76
C LEU A 154 -16.92 0.80 -18.37
N GLY A 155 -16.49 0.43 -17.18
CA GLY A 155 -16.78 -0.85 -16.53
C GLY A 155 -16.09 -0.97 -15.18
N THR A 156 -16.37 -2.04 -14.45
CA THR A 156 -15.70 -2.37 -13.18
C THR A 156 -15.27 -3.83 -13.18
N LEU A 157 -14.01 -4.09 -12.84
CA LEU A 157 -13.47 -5.41 -12.57
C LEU A 157 -13.46 -5.65 -11.05
N PRO A 158 -14.34 -6.51 -10.50
CA PRO A 158 -14.20 -6.98 -9.13
C PRO A 158 -12.99 -7.91 -9.02
N ILE A 159 -12.11 -7.66 -8.06
CA ILE A 159 -11.01 -8.56 -7.72
C ILE A 159 -11.56 -9.65 -6.78
N PRO A 160 -11.31 -10.95 -7.05
CA PRO A 160 -11.81 -12.04 -6.21
C PRO A 160 -11.33 -11.91 -4.75
N SER A 161 -12.26 -11.65 -3.84
CA SER A 161 -11.97 -11.39 -2.42
C SER A 161 -11.59 -12.64 -1.62
N ASP A 162 -11.73 -13.83 -2.21
CA ASP A 162 -11.15 -15.08 -1.73
C ASP A 162 -9.66 -15.25 -2.13
N LYS A 163 -9.14 -14.36 -2.99
CA LYS A 163 -7.75 -14.37 -3.48
C LYS A 163 -6.90 -13.25 -2.91
N ILE A 164 -7.44 -12.04 -2.76
CA ILE A 164 -6.73 -10.89 -2.17
C ILE A 164 -7.72 -9.83 -1.67
N VAL A 165 -7.40 -9.18 -0.54
CA VAL A 165 -8.22 -8.09 0.08
C VAL A 165 -7.35 -6.91 0.53
N THR A 166 -7.97 -5.79 0.85
CA THR A 166 -7.33 -4.58 1.43
C THR A 166 -7.93 -4.29 2.80
N SER A 167 -7.26 -3.51 3.64
CA SER A 167 -7.87 -2.93 4.84
C SER A 167 -8.62 -1.65 4.49
N PHE A 168 -9.92 -1.59 4.81
CA PHE A 168 -10.82 -0.53 4.32
C PHE A 168 -10.38 0.86 4.76
N SER A 169 -9.89 1.04 5.98
CA SER A 169 -9.50 2.35 6.52
C SER A 169 -8.04 2.72 6.23
N SER A 170 -7.19 1.76 5.88
CA SER A 170 -5.75 1.96 5.66
C SER A 170 -5.45 2.92 4.49
N LYS A 171 -5.07 4.17 4.83
CA LYS A 171 -4.91 5.28 3.87
C LYS A 171 -3.88 5.03 2.78
N SER A 172 -2.84 4.25 3.05
CA SER A 172 -1.69 4.13 2.15
C SER A 172 -1.72 2.91 1.23
N GLU A 173 -2.74 2.07 1.33
CA GLU A 173 -2.90 0.86 0.49
C GLU A 173 -3.44 1.15 -0.90
N LEU A 174 -3.36 0.12 -1.77
CA LEU A 174 -3.94 0.08 -3.12
C LEU A 174 -3.52 1.22 -4.07
N ALA A 175 -2.35 1.82 -3.86
CA ALA A 175 -1.75 2.69 -4.86
C ALA A 175 -1.54 1.90 -6.17
N LEU A 176 -2.08 2.40 -7.29
CA LEU A 176 -1.97 1.77 -8.59
C LEU A 176 -0.74 2.29 -9.33
N ASN A 177 0.03 1.39 -9.95
CA ASN A 177 1.05 1.76 -10.94
C ASN A 177 0.89 0.89 -12.19
N ARG A 178 0.90 1.51 -13.37
CA ARG A 178 1.07 0.81 -14.64
C ARG A 178 2.51 0.30 -14.77
N SER A 179 2.68 -0.90 -15.31
CA SER A 179 4.00 -1.50 -15.56
C SER A 179 4.83 -0.63 -16.51
N VAL A 180 6.16 -0.73 -16.43
CA VAL A 180 7.08 0.02 -17.30
C VAL A 180 6.90 -0.32 -18.78
N ASP A 181 6.45 -1.54 -19.11
CA ASP A 181 6.11 -1.95 -20.49
C ASP A 181 4.67 -1.60 -20.91
N GLY A 182 3.88 -1.02 -20.01
CA GLY A 182 2.52 -0.54 -20.24
C GLY A 182 1.44 -1.61 -20.36
N ARG A 183 1.78 -2.89 -20.12
CA ARG A 183 0.91 -4.06 -20.36
C ARG A 183 0.03 -4.47 -19.19
N SER A 184 0.37 -4.07 -17.97
CA SER A 184 -0.37 -4.41 -16.77
C SER A 184 -0.40 -3.27 -15.75
N ILE A 185 -1.20 -3.44 -14.71
CA ILE A 185 -1.26 -2.58 -13.54
C ILE A 185 -0.98 -3.42 -12.29
N THR A 186 -0.24 -2.86 -11.34
CA THR A 186 0.14 -3.51 -10.09
C THR A 186 -0.32 -2.74 -8.86
N PHE A 187 -0.72 -3.49 -7.84
CA PHE A 187 -1.09 -2.99 -6.52
C PHE A 187 -0.76 -4.03 -5.44
N MET A 188 -0.83 -3.64 -4.17
CA MET A 188 -0.60 -4.53 -3.02
C MET A 188 -1.89 -4.81 -2.25
N GLY A 189 -1.97 -6.00 -1.66
CA GLY A 189 -3.04 -6.39 -0.74
C GLY A 189 -2.65 -7.61 0.09
N TYR A 190 -3.61 -8.10 0.89
CA TYR A 190 -3.42 -9.18 1.85
C TYR A 190 -3.93 -10.51 1.31
N VAL A 191 -3.10 -11.54 1.49
CA VAL A 191 -3.49 -12.93 1.26
C VAL A 191 -3.16 -13.71 2.53
N GLY A 192 -4.13 -14.50 2.99
CA GLY A 192 -3.98 -15.35 4.15
C GLY A 192 -2.80 -16.31 4.01
N GLY A 193 -1.91 -16.28 4.99
CA GLY A 193 -0.69 -17.10 5.03
C GLY A 193 -0.70 -18.09 6.18
N ILE A 194 0.34 -18.93 6.24
CA ILE A 194 0.54 -19.85 7.37
C ILE A 194 0.79 -19.02 8.64
N GLY A 195 -0.11 -19.19 9.61
CA GLY A 195 -0.12 -18.49 10.88
C GLY A 195 1.09 -18.78 11.76
N CYS A 196 1.33 -17.88 12.72
CA CYS A 196 2.41 -18.02 13.70
C CYS A 196 2.24 -19.31 14.52
N GLY A 197 3.17 -20.26 14.39
CA GLY A 197 3.04 -21.61 14.94
C GLY A 197 2.78 -22.71 13.91
N GLY A 198 2.61 -22.36 12.62
CA GLY A 198 2.93 -23.26 11.50
C GLY A 198 1.89 -24.30 11.07
N VAL A 199 0.66 -24.27 11.59
CA VAL A 199 -0.33 -25.35 11.35
C VAL A 199 -1.65 -24.92 10.72
N ALA A 200 -2.02 -23.64 10.80
CA ALA A 200 -3.28 -23.13 10.27
C ALA A 200 -3.01 -21.94 9.33
N VAL A 201 -3.85 -21.78 8.30
CA VAL A 201 -3.75 -20.69 7.32
C VAL A 201 -4.83 -19.67 7.63
N SER A 202 -4.48 -18.39 7.70
CA SER A 202 -5.47 -17.30 7.84
C SER A 202 -6.40 -17.30 6.62
N PRO A 203 -7.70 -16.99 6.74
CA PRO A 203 -8.57 -16.87 5.59
C PRO A 203 -8.21 -15.62 4.78
N THR A 204 -8.36 -15.68 3.45
CA THR A 204 -8.46 -14.48 2.63
C THR A 204 -9.93 -14.19 2.41
N ALA A 205 -10.46 -13.16 3.08
CA ALA A 205 -11.85 -12.74 2.95
C ALA A 205 -12.03 -11.27 3.36
N PRO A 206 -13.11 -10.61 2.95
CA PRO A 206 -13.60 -9.39 3.57
C PRO A 206 -14.02 -9.63 5.02
N ASN A 207 -14.25 -8.54 5.76
CA ASN A 207 -14.80 -8.56 7.11
C ASN A 207 -13.97 -9.30 8.17
N LEU A 208 -12.64 -9.29 8.00
CA LEU A 208 -11.65 -9.75 8.97
C LEU A 208 -11.01 -8.53 9.62
N LEU A 209 -10.69 -8.60 10.91
CA LEU A 209 -10.08 -7.47 11.62
C LEU A 209 -8.58 -7.39 11.31
N ASP A 210 -8.00 -6.20 11.38
CA ASP A 210 -6.58 -5.91 11.64
C ASP A 210 -5.51 -6.58 10.74
N ALA A 211 -5.90 -7.18 9.61
CA ALA A 211 -4.97 -7.86 8.69
C ALA A 211 -3.85 -6.93 8.18
N SER A 212 -4.12 -5.62 8.10
CA SER A 212 -3.11 -4.60 7.76
C SER A 212 -2.02 -4.42 8.80
N ALA A 213 -2.28 -4.76 10.06
CA ALA A 213 -1.32 -4.70 11.16
C ALA A 213 -0.91 -6.10 11.67
N SER A 214 -1.37 -7.18 11.04
CA SER A 214 -0.97 -8.55 11.37
C SER A 214 0.51 -8.82 11.10
N ASN A 215 1.06 -9.86 11.73
CA ASN A 215 2.33 -10.44 11.32
C ASN A 215 2.30 -11.03 9.89
N THR A 216 3.47 -11.32 9.32
CA THR A 216 3.65 -12.09 8.07
C THR A 216 4.17 -13.50 8.36
N PRO A 217 3.95 -14.48 7.46
CA PRO A 217 4.46 -15.84 7.66
C PRO A 217 5.98 -15.91 7.79
N GLY A 218 6.47 -16.18 8.99
CA GLY A 218 7.92 -16.33 9.28
C GLY A 218 8.54 -15.17 10.06
N VAL A 219 7.89 -14.00 10.17
CA VAL A 219 8.21 -12.99 11.19
C VAL A 219 6.99 -12.76 12.05
N CYS A 220 7.01 -13.43 13.20
CA CYS A 220 5.94 -13.45 14.17
C CYS A 220 6.37 -12.70 15.42
N ASP A 221 6.41 -11.37 15.33
CA ASP A 221 6.66 -10.52 16.50
C ASP A 221 5.61 -10.83 17.57
N PRO A 222 6.00 -11.40 18.73
CA PRO A 222 5.05 -11.75 19.77
C PRO A 222 4.52 -10.50 20.50
N THR A 223 5.12 -9.32 20.28
CA THR A 223 4.72 -8.03 20.84
C THR A 223 3.70 -7.29 19.97
N ASN A 224 3.40 -7.81 18.78
CA ASN A 224 2.29 -7.36 17.95
C ASN A 224 0.97 -7.68 18.66
N PRO A 225 0.09 -6.69 18.95
CA PRO A 225 -1.16 -6.94 19.64
C PRO A 225 -2.20 -7.65 18.75
N VAL A 226 -2.00 -7.72 17.43
CA VAL A 226 -2.86 -8.45 16.48
C VAL A 226 -2.54 -9.94 16.52
N PHE A 227 -3.12 -10.66 17.48
CA PHE A 227 -2.93 -12.11 17.61
C PHE A 227 -3.80 -12.92 16.65
N THR A 228 -5.06 -12.55 16.47
CA THR A 228 -5.93 -13.12 15.43
C THR A 228 -6.74 -12.03 14.75
N THR A 229 -7.41 -12.39 13.66
CA THR A 229 -8.19 -11.49 12.78
C THR A 229 -9.61 -12.00 12.54
N PHE A 230 -9.96 -13.15 13.14
CA PHE A 230 -11.26 -13.81 13.06
C PHE A 230 -11.45 -14.78 14.23
N THR A 231 -12.69 -15.01 14.64
CA THR A 231 -13.01 -16.04 15.66
C THR A 231 -12.75 -17.43 15.11
N SER A 232 -11.97 -18.24 15.83
CA SER A 232 -11.58 -19.60 15.42
C SER A 232 -11.49 -20.57 16.59
N ASN A 233 -11.82 -21.84 16.35
CA ASN A 233 -11.63 -22.94 17.29
C ASN A 233 -11.14 -24.20 16.54
N PRO A 234 -9.88 -24.64 16.72
CA PRO A 234 -8.85 -24.06 17.60
C PRO A 234 -8.44 -22.64 17.16
N PHE A 235 -7.84 -21.89 18.09
CA PHE A 235 -7.33 -20.55 17.85
C PHE A 235 -6.26 -20.53 16.75
N VAL A 236 -6.41 -19.63 15.77
CA VAL A 236 -5.45 -19.43 14.68
C VAL A 236 -4.72 -18.10 14.86
N PRO A 237 -3.40 -18.12 15.17
CA PRO A 237 -2.58 -16.93 15.16
C PRO A 237 -2.46 -16.37 13.74
N ALA A 238 -2.87 -15.12 13.53
CA ALA A 238 -2.99 -14.56 12.19
C ALA A 238 -1.63 -14.21 11.57
N ALA A 239 -1.49 -14.55 10.29
CA ALA A 239 -0.41 -14.07 9.44
C ALA A 239 -0.88 -13.91 7.99
N TYR A 240 -0.47 -12.82 7.33
CA TYR A 240 -0.88 -12.50 5.96
C TYR A 240 0.31 -12.04 5.13
N TYR A 241 0.44 -12.58 3.92
CA TYR A 241 1.37 -12.10 2.90
C TYR A 241 0.93 -10.74 2.39
N ARG A 242 1.87 -9.79 2.30
CA ARG A 242 1.70 -8.52 1.59
C ARG A 242 2.03 -8.78 0.12
N SER A 243 1.01 -9.21 -0.62
CA SER A 243 1.14 -9.73 -1.97
C SER A 243 0.97 -8.66 -3.03
N VAL A 244 1.71 -8.78 -4.13
CA VAL A 244 1.51 -7.96 -5.33
C VAL A 244 0.49 -8.67 -6.21
N ALA A 245 -0.58 -7.96 -6.54
CA ALA A 245 -1.49 -8.31 -7.62
C ALA A 245 -1.06 -7.59 -8.90
N GLU A 246 -0.94 -8.33 -10.00
CA GLU A 246 -0.76 -7.80 -11.35
C GLU A 246 -1.99 -8.16 -12.18
N VAL A 247 -2.59 -7.16 -12.84
CA VAL A 247 -3.76 -7.31 -13.72
C VAL A 247 -3.42 -6.79 -15.12
N ASP A 248 -3.67 -7.59 -16.15
CA ASP A 248 -3.42 -7.21 -17.54
C ASP A 248 -4.59 -6.44 -18.21
N ALA A 249 -4.42 -6.09 -19.49
CA ALA A 249 -5.43 -5.37 -20.29
C ALA A 249 -6.77 -6.11 -20.41
N ASP A 250 -6.78 -7.45 -20.38
CA ASP A 250 -7.96 -8.31 -20.49
C ASP A 250 -8.46 -8.78 -19.11
N GLY A 251 -8.09 -8.04 -18.04
CA GLY A 251 -8.55 -8.25 -16.67
C GLY A 251 -8.00 -9.51 -16.00
N GLN A 252 -6.98 -10.16 -16.55
CA GLN A 252 -6.43 -11.40 -15.98
C GLN A 252 -5.56 -11.07 -14.76
N LEU A 253 -5.94 -11.62 -13.61
CA LEU A 253 -5.25 -11.45 -12.33
C LEU A 253 -4.17 -12.51 -12.13
N SER A 254 -2.98 -12.06 -11.73
CA SER A 254 -1.93 -12.89 -11.14
C SER A 254 -1.52 -12.30 -9.78
N ILE A 255 -1.12 -13.16 -8.85
CA ILE A 255 -0.72 -12.78 -7.49
C ILE A 255 0.64 -13.39 -7.18
N THR A 256 1.57 -12.58 -6.69
CA THR A 256 2.86 -13.03 -6.14
C THR A 256 2.94 -12.63 -4.67
N HIS A 257 3.20 -13.60 -3.81
CA HIS A 257 3.26 -13.37 -2.37
C HIS A 257 4.56 -12.68 -1.97
N GLY A 258 4.45 -11.50 -1.37
CA GLY A 258 5.52 -10.83 -0.64
C GLY A 258 5.38 -11.07 0.86
N ASN A 259 6.49 -11.03 1.58
CA ASN A 259 6.57 -11.41 3.00
C ASN A 259 7.20 -10.34 3.92
N ALA A 260 7.56 -9.21 3.31
CA ALA A 260 7.87 -7.94 3.95
C ALA A 260 6.66 -7.39 4.72
N TYR A 261 6.87 -6.31 5.47
CA TYR A 261 5.78 -5.52 6.06
C TYR A 261 5.06 -6.28 7.18
N SER A 262 5.82 -7.01 8.01
CA SER A 262 5.27 -7.71 9.17
C SER A 262 4.85 -6.71 10.24
N GLY A 263 3.59 -6.81 10.66
CA GLY A 263 2.99 -5.91 11.63
C GLY A 263 2.49 -4.58 11.08
N ASP A 264 2.56 -4.32 9.77
CA ASP A 264 2.11 -3.05 9.15
C ASP A 264 1.84 -3.25 7.64
N ASN A 265 1.61 -2.18 6.86
CA ASN A 265 1.04 -2.25 5.52
C ASN A 265 2.06 -2.20 4.36
N GLY A 266 1.79 -3.03 3.34
CA GLY A 266 2.27 -2.82 1.97
C GLY A 266 1.41 -1.76 1.28
N ARG A 267 2.00 -0.94 0.42
CA ARG A 267 1.36 0.32 -0.04
C ARG A 267 1.26 0.44 -1.55
N ALA A 268 2.40 0.30 -2.22
CA ALA A 268 2.51 0.45 -3.66
C ALA A 268 3.46 -0.59 -4.23
N ALA A 269 3.15 -1.08 -5.42
CA ALA A 269 4.04 -1.91 -6.22
C ALA A 269 4.07 -1.43 -7.68
N ILE A 270 5.20 -1.55 -8.35
CA ILE A 270 5.38 -1.33 -9.79
C ILE A 270 6.19 -2.46 -10.41
N LYS A 271 5.78 -2.93 -11.59
CA LYS A 271 6.55 -3.88 -12.40
C LYS A 271 7.57 -3.16 -13.26
N GLY A 272 8.86 -3.42 -13.01
CA GLY A 272 9.97 -2.86 -13.77
C GLY A 272 10.12 -3.46 -15.17
N GLY A 273 10.92 -2.83 -16.03
CA GLY A 273 11.20 -3.31 -17.39
C GLY A 273 11.98 -4.65 -17.44
N ASN A 274 12.55 -5.06 -16.32
CA ASN A 274 13.15 -6.37 -16.08
C ASN A 274 12.13 -7.46 -15.66
N GLY A 275 10.84 -7.11 -15.56
CA GLY A 275 9.76 -8.02 -15.16
C GLY A 275 9.63 -8.26 -13.65
N LEU A 276 10.49 -7.67 -12.82
CA LEU A 276 10.45 -7.79 -11.36
C LEU A 276 9.48 -6.77 -10.75
N TYR A 277 8.93 -7.06 -9.58
CA TYR A 277 8.18 -6.05 -8.82
C TYR A 277 9.10 -5.32 -7.87
N TYR A 278 8.96 -4.00 -7.87
CA TYR A 278 9.48 -3.11 -6.83
C TYR A 278 8.29 -2.73 -5.96
N MET A 279 8.42 -2.85 -4.64
CA MET A 279 7.34 -2.55 -3.71
C MET A 279 7.80 -1.68 -2.55
N VAL A 280 6.86 -0.94 -1.95
CA VAL A 280 7.06 -0.13 -0.74
C VAL A 280 5.98 -0.36 0.29
N GLY A 281 6.39 -0.27 1.56
CA GLY A 281 5.53 -0.46 2.72
C GLY A 281 6.25 -0.05 4.01
N ASN A 282 5.82 -0.63 5.12
CA ASN A 282 6.42 -0.46 6.44
C ASN A 282 6.20 -1.74 7.27
N ASP A 283 6.98 -1.92 8.32
CA ASP A 283 6.84 -3.02 9.31
C ASP A 283 6.58 -2.45 10.71
N ASN A 284 6.51 -3.32 11.72
CA ASN A 284 6.92 -3.01 13.09
C ASN A 284 5.95 -2.04 13.80
N SER A 285 4.66 -2.38 13.81
CA SER A 285 3.67 -1.81 14.74
C SER A 285 3.58 -2.58 16.07
N GLY A 286 4.40 -3.62 16.24
CA GLY A 286 4.62 -4.26 17.53
C GLY A 286 5.32 -3.34 18.54
N ASN A 287 5.22 -3.74 19.80
CA ASN A 287 5.58 -2.90 20.96
C ASN A 287 7.06 -2.94 21.34
N LEU A 288 7.92 -3.59 20.54
CA LEU A 288 9.37 -3.48 20.67
C LEU A 288 9.80 -2.00 20.63
N SER A 289 10.37 -1.52 21.74
CA SER A 289 10.96 -0.17 21.81
C SER A 289 12.17 -0.05 20.88
N LYS A 290 12.59 1.18 20.56
CA LYS A 290 13.79 1.44 19.75
C LYS A 290 15.01 0.59 20.18
N LYS A 291 15.28 0.47 21.47
CA LYS A 291 16.42 -0.32 21.98
C LYS A 291 16.24 -1.82 21.73
N GLN A 292 15.00 -2.31 21.82
CA GLN A 292 14.68 -3.71 21.64
C GLN A 292 14.76 -4.13 20.16
N MET A 293 14.51 -3.20 19.22
CA MET A 293 14.70 -3.44 17.78
C MET A 293 16.08 -3.98 17.42
N SER A 294 17.16 -3.49 18.03
CA SER A 294 18.53 -3.93 17.74
C SER A 294 19.08 -4.96 18.74
N THR A 295 18.28 -5.41 19.71
CA THR A 295 18.72 -6.33 20.77
C THR A 295 17.85 -7.58 20.93
N THR A 296 16.80 -7.73 20.12
CA THR A 296 15.95 -8.94 20.01
C THR A 296 16.04 -9.49 18.59
N THR A 297 15.80 -10.80 18.41
CA THR A 297 15.81 -11.42 17.08
C THR A 297 14.70 -10.84 16.20
N ASP A 298 13.45 -10.83 16.72
CA ASP A 298 12.28 -10.31 16.02
C ASP A 298 12.48 -8.86 15.57
N GLY A 299 13.12 -8.04 16.42
CA GLY A 299 13.46 -6.66 16.11
C GLY A 299 14.44 -6.53 14.94
N ILE A 300 15.46 -7.38 14.87
CA ILE A 300 16.42 -7.39 13.77
C ILE A 300 15.73 -7.84 12.48
N ASP A 301 14.86 -8.85 12.55
CA ASP A 301 14.16 -9.36 11.38
C ASP A 301 13.19 -8.32 10.82
N LEU A 302 12.38 -7.67 11.68
CA LEU A 302 11.53 -6.52 11.32
C LEU A 302 12.32 -5.34 10.73
N SER A 303 13.47 -5.00 11.31
CA SER A 303 14.33 -3.90 10.82
C SER A 303 14.96 -4.21 9.46
N ASN A 304 15.01 -5.49 9.10
CA ASN A 304 15.51 -5.97 7.82
C ASN A 304 14.39 -6.30 6.82
N ALA A 305 13.12 -6.10 7.19
CA ALA A 305 11.95 -6.54 6.43
C ALA A 305 11.07 -5.41 5.85
N THR A 306 11.58 -4.17 5.82
CA THR A 306 10.79 -2.94 5.73
C THR A 306 11.29 -1.91 4.72
N GLY A 307 10.33 -1.22 4.09
CA GLY A 307 10.59 -0.13 3.17
C GLY A 307 10.59 -0.56 1.72
N ALA A 308 11.66 -0.29 0.98
CA ALA A 308 11.73 -0.59 -0.46
C ALA A 308 12.25 -2.01 -0.68
N GLU A 309 11.47 -2.84 -1.35
CA GLU A 309 11.74 -4.27 -1.50
C GLU A 309 11.68 -4.69 -2.97
N LEU A 310 12.39 -5.78 -3.29
CA LEU A 310 12.29 -6.47 -4.58
C LEU A 310 11.44 -7.73 -4.40
N LEU A 311 10.72 -8.14 -5.45
CA LEU A 311 10.00 -9.42 -5.46
C LEU A 311 10.04 -10.05 -6.85
N TYR A 312 10.49 -11.31 -6.90
CA TYR A 312 10.60 -12.10 -8.13
C TYR A 312 9.30 -12.89 -8.41
N PRO A 313 8.58 -12.60 -9.51
CA PRO A 313 7.37 -13.35 -9.87
C PRO A 313 7.67 -14.84 -10.09
N GLY A 314 6.80 -15.70 -9.57
CA GLY A 314 6.92 -17.16 -9.73
C GLY A 314 7.93 -17.85 -8.82
N LEU A 315 8.64 -17.12 -7.95
CA LEU A 315 9.40 -17.72 -6.84
C LEU A 315 8.53 -17.86 -5.58
N MET A 316 9.02 -18.61 -4.60
CA MET A 316 8.41 -18.63 -3.26
C MET A 316 8.55 -17.25 -2.59
N PRO A 317 7.61 -16.84 -1.72
CA PRO A 317 7.79 -15.64 -0.90
C PRO A 317 9.11 -15.74 -0.12
N PRO A 318 9.96 -14.69 -0.11
CA PRO A 318 11.21 -14.73 0.63
C PRO A 318 10.96 -14.77 2.14
N LEU A 319 11.90 -15.31 2.91
CA LEU A 319 11.79 -15.39 4.37
C LEU A 319 12.68 -14.31 5.02
N PRO A 320 12.15 -13.46 5.91
CA PRO A 320 12.98 -12.54 6.68
C PRO A 320 14.07 -13.25 7.49
N PRO A 321 15.19 -12.56 7.82
CA PRO A 321 15.53 -11.18 7.45
C PRO A 321 15.95 -10.99 5.97
N ASN A 322 15.84 -12.04 5.14
CA ASN A 322 16.36 -12.08 3.78
C ASN A 322 15.28 -11.81 2.72
N ILE A 323 14.57 -10.69 2.82
CA ILE A 323 13.46 -10.34 1.90
C ILE A 323 13.82 -9.42 0.72
N GLU A 324 15.11 -9.24 0.43
CA GLU A 324 15.57 -8.51 -0.76
C GLU A 324 15.46 -6.96 -0.66
N MET A 325 15.53 -6.44 0.56
CA MET A 325 15.51 -5.01 0.89
C MET A 325 16.51 -4.17 0.08
N ILE A 326 15.96 -3.17 -0.60
CA ILE A 326 16.64 -2.24 -1.50
C ILE A 326 17.15 -1.04 -0.68
N GLY A 327 18.37 -1.18 -0.19
CA GLY A 327 19.07 -0.18 0.60
C GLY A 327 18.61 -0.14 2.06
N ARG A 328 19.57 -0.06 2.98
CA ARG A 328 19.29 0.21 4.39
C ARG A 328 19.48 1.70 4.66
N LEU A 329 18.47 2.33 5.25
CA LEU A 329 18.52 3.70 5.74
C LEU A 329 18.25 3.68 7.24
N GLU A 330 19.20 4.17 8.02
CA GLU A 330 19.06 4.40 9.46
C GLU A 330 19.67 5.77 9.78
N LEU A 331 18.86 6.69 10.32
CA LEU A 331 19.21 8.10 10.50
C LEU A 331 19.27 8.45 12.00
N GLY A 332 20.50 8.50 12.52
CA GLY A 332 20.81 9.09 13.83
C GLY A 332 20.13 8.40 15.01
N THR A 333 19.03 8.96 15.50
CA THR A 333 18.35 8.52 16.73
C THR A 333 16.97 7.89 16.51
N ASP A 334 16.63 7.52 15.30
CA ASP A 334 15.27 7.06 14.96
C ASP A 334 15.06 5.55 15.26
N LYS A 335 13.82 5.05 15.20
CA LYS A 335 13.50 3.63 15.43
C LYS A 335 13.95 2.82 14.20
N PRO A 336 14.81 1.80 14.35
CA PRO A 336 15.24 0.96 13.23
C PRO A 336 14.06 0.46 12.38
N GLY A 337 14.21 0.58 11.07
CA GLY A 337 13.19 0.22 10.09
C GLY A 337 12.08 1.24 9.84
N LYS A 338 11.96 2.33 10.63
CA LYS A 338 10.94 3.38 10.40
C LYS A 338 11.43 4.54 9.51
N ASP A 339 12.74 4.64 9.27
CA ASP A 339 13.32 5.61 8.34
C ASP A 339 12.98 5.30 6.87
N THR A 340 12.75 4.02 6.56
CA THR A 340 12.32 3.53 5.24
C THR A 340 10.81 3.36 5.10
N ASN A 341 10.00 3.95 5.99
CA ASN A 341 8.52 3.92 6.00
C ASN A 341 7.92 4.66 4.78
N PHE A 342 8.15 4.14 3.57
CA PHE A 342 7.89 4.79 2.28
C PHE A 342 6.40 4.75 1.91
N ARG A 343 5.90 5.80 1.26
CA ARG A 343 4.48 5.98 0.91
C ARG A 343 4.14 5.51 -0.50
N SER A 344 4.98 5.86 -1.47
CA SER A 344 4.82 5.51 -2.88
C SER A 344 6.18 5.29 -3.53
N LEU A 345 6.14 4.78 -4.75
CA LEU A 345 7.29 4.63 -5.64
C LEU A 345 6.93 5.10 -7.06
N THR A 346 7.94 5.22 -7.91
CA THR A 346 7.79 5.28 -9.37
C THR A 346 9.08 4.82 -10.05
N ILE A 347 8.98 4.42 -11.32
CA ILE A 347 10.15 4.16 -12.17
C ILE A 347 10.15 5.17 -13.31
N PHE A 348 11.22 5.95 -13.43
CA PHE A 348 11.42 6.88 -14.53
C PHE A 348 12.84 6.74 -15.08
N ASN A 349 12.98 6.68 -16.42
CA ASN A 349 14.24 6.40 -17.12
C ASN A 349 15.05 5.25 -16.48
N ASN A 350 14.39 4.11 -16.26
CA ASN A 350 14.97 2.90 -15.63
C ASN A 350 15.61 3.15 -14.24
N THR A 351 15.17 4.18 -13.52
CA THR A 351 15.62 4.53 -12.16
C THR A 351 14.44 4.41 -11.20
N LEU A 352 14.66 3.79 -10.03
CA LEU A 352 13.64 3.70 -8.98
C LEU A 352 13.70 4.94 -8.08
N TYR A 353 12.53 5.56 -7.88
CA TYR A 353 12.34 6.65 -6.91
C TYR A 353 11.28 6.24 -5.89
N VAL A 354 11.48 6.60 -4.62
CA VAL A 354 10.56 6.31 -3.52
C VAL A 354 10.31 7.57 -2.69
N THR A 355 9.10 7.71 -2.15
CA THR A 355 8.71 8.86 -1.33
C THR A 355 8.57 8.46 0.13
N LYS A 356 9.05 9.33 1.02
CA LYS A 356 8.91 9.18 2.48
C LYS A 356 8.04 10.32 2.98
N GLY A 357 6.81 10.01 3.40
CA GLY A 357 5.82 10.99 3.88
C GLY A 357 5.14 10.52 5.16
N SER A 358 5.88 9.88 6.05
CA SER A 358 5.38 9.42 7.35
C SER A 358 6.22 10.08 8.44
N GLY A 359 5.57 10.88 9.28
CA GLY A 359 6.24 11.70 10.29
C GLY A 359 7.01 10.91 11.37
N GLY A 360 7.75 11.66 12.18
CA GLY A 360 8.37 11.18 13.42
C GLY A 360 9.72 10.45 13.29
N ASN A 361 10.02 9.81 12.16
CA ASN A 361 11.31 9.14 11.89
C ASN A 361 11.76 9.42 10.44
N GLY A 362 13.05 9.44 10.18
CA GLY A 362 13.67 9.65 8.88
C GLY A 362 13.58 11.09 8.40
N VAL A 363 13.63 11.28 7.07
CA VAL A 363 13.45 12.58 6.42
C VAL A 363 12.26 12.48 5.47
N ASN A 364 11.30 13.40 5.57
CA ASN A 364 10.16 13.42 4.65
C ASN A 364 10.56 14.07 3.32
N THR A 365 10.74 13.25 2.26
CA THR A 365 11.38 13.66 1.01
C THR A 365 11.24 12.62 -0.11
N VAL A 366 11.87 12.89 -1.26
CA VAL A 366 12.02 11.95 -2.39
C VAL A 366 13.44 11.38 -2.40
N TYR A 367 13.53 10.05 -2.40
CA TYR A 367 14.78 9.31 -2.56
C TYR A 367 14.89 8.70 -3.95
N GLN A 368 16.10 8.71 -4.50
CA GLN A 368 16.53 7.82 -5.57
C GLN A 368 17.15 6.56 -4.95
N ALA A 369 16.80 5.38 -5.47
CA ALA A 369 17.41 4.12 -5.08
C ALA A 369 18.45 3.70 -6.13
N GLY A 370 19.73 3.73 -5.76
CA GLY A 370 20.84 3.32 -6.61
C GLY A 370 21.25 4.37 -7.66
N THR A 371 21.76 3.88 -8.79
CA THR A 371 22.33 4.71 -9.87
C THR A 371 21.27 5.04 -10.93
N VAL A 372 21.26 6.30 -11.39
CA VAL A 372 20.41 6.74 -12.51
C VAL A 372 20.59 5.82 -13.72
N GLY A 373 19.48 5.45 -14.35
CA GLY A 373 19.45 4.55 -15.52
C GLY A 373 19.49 3.06 -15.18
N THR A 374 19.58 2.68 -13.90
CA THR A 374 19.66 1.28 -13.46
C THR A 374 18.64 0.98 -12.36
N LEU A 375 17.80 -0.03 -12.58
CA LEU A 375 16.92 -0.57 -11.54
C LEU A 375 17.71 -1.49 -10.59
N PRO A 376 17.55 -1.37 -9.27
CA PRO A 376 18.18 -2.28 -8.30
C PRO A 376 17.81 -3.74 -8.54
N THR A 377 18.79 -4.63 -8.53
CA THR A 377 18.60 -6.08 -8.69
C THR A 377 19.84 -6.83 -8.13
N GLY A 378 19.71 -8.12 -7.87
CA GLY A 378 20.80 -8.98 -7.39
C GLY A 378 20.46 -9.74 -6.12
N SER A 379 21.50 -10.12 -5.39
CA SER A 379 21.35 -10.83 -4.10
C SER A 379 20.89 -9.89 -2.98
N VAL A 380 20.34 -10.45 -1.90
CA VAL A 380 20.00 -9.71 -0.66
C VAL A 380 21.18 -8.84 -0.18
N ALA A 381 22.41 -9.36 -0.21
CA ALA A 381 23.60 -8.62 0.18
C ALA A 381 23.92 -7.45 -0.78
N THR A 382 23.64 -7.61 -2.07
CA THR A 382 23.78 -6.54 -3.07
C THR A 382 22.72 -5.46 -2.83
N LEU A 383 21.46 -5.86 -2.70
CA LEU A 383 20.32 -4.96 -2.55
C LEU A 383 20.41 -4.14 -1.27
N ALA A 384 20.83 -4.74 -0.14
CA ALA A 384 21.01 -4.02 1.12
C ALA A 384 22.06 -2.89 1.06
N THR A 385 23.00 -2.94 0.09
CA THR A 385 24.02 -1.89 -0.12
C THR A 385 23.62 -0.82 -1.13
N VAL A 386 22.43 -0.91 -1.75
CA VAL A 386 21.94 0.09 -2.70
C VAL A 386 21.75 1.42 -1.97
N PRO A 387 22.37 2.53 -2.41
CA PRO A 387 22.24 3.81 -1.72
C PRO A 387 20.85 4.40 -1.94
N LEU A 388 20.21 4.83 -0.85
CA LEU A 388 18.97 5.63 -0.88
C LEU A 388 19.35 7.11 -0.69
N THR A 389 19.45 7.84 -1.79
CA THR A 389 19.91 9.24 -1.79
C THR A 389 18.77 10.21 -1.99
N ILE A 390 18.64 11.21 -1.10
CA ILE A 390 17.73 12.34 -1.27
C ILE A 390 18.04 13.04 -2.60
N LEU A 391 17.01 13.38 -3.38
CA LEU A 391 17.20 14.16 -4.61
C LEU A 391 17.84 15.53 -4.30
N PRO A 392 18.88 15.97 -5.05
CA PRO A 392 19.50 17.27 -4.80
C PRO A 392 18.47 18.41 -4.82
N GLY A 393 18.41 19.20 -3.75
CA GLY A 393 17.47 20.33 -3.60
C GLY A 393 16.14 20.00 -2.93
N PHE A 394 15.79 18.73 -2.75
CA PHE A 394 14.66 18.34 -1.90
C PHE A 394 14.97 18.51 -0.39
N PRO A 395 13.93 18.55 0.48
CA PRO A 395 14.12 18.66 1.93
C PRO A 395 15.02 17.56 2.49
N ASN A 396 15.90 17.94 3.42
CA ASN A 396 16.86 17.07 4.09
C ASN A 396 16.78 17.16 5.64
N THR A 397 15.70 17.75 6.17
CA THR A 397 15.43 17.91 7.60
C THR A 397 14.60 16.76 8.17
N ALA A 398 14.79 16.46 9.45
CA ALA A 398 14.10 15.34 10.12
C ALA A 398 12.57 15.44 10.02
N ALA A 399 11.91 14.30 9.81
CA ALA A 399 10.45 14.19 9.68
C ALA A 399 9.69 14.52 10.99
N SER A 400 10.40 14.69 12.11
CA SER A 400 9.86 15.17 13.39
C SER A 400 9.72 16.69 13.47
N THR A 401 10.30 17.45 12.54
CA THR A 401 10.24 18.92 12.48
C THR A 401 9.78 19.47 11.12
N ASN A 402 9.38 18.59 10.19
CA ASN A 402 8.97 18.93 8.84
C ASN A 402 7.43 18.89 8.71
N THR A 403 6.85 19.84 7.96
CA THR A 403 5.41 19.95 7.69
C THR A 403 4.98 19.34 6.35
N ALA A 404 5.92 18.84 5.53
CA ALA A 404 5.63 18.19 4.26
C ALA A 404 5.45 16.67 4.40
N PHE A 405 4.46 16.11 3.69
CA PHE A 405 4.10 14.69 3.73
C PHE A 405 4.04 14.09 2.31
N PRO A 406 5.19 14.00 1.60
CA PRO A 406 5.20 13.61 0.19
C PRO A 406 4.76 12.15 0.00
N PHE A 407 3.86 11.96 -0.96
CA PHE A 407 3.13 10.72 -1.22
C PHE A 407 3.32 10.29 -2.68
N GLY A 408 2.37 10.57 -3.59
CA GLY A 408 2.47 10.19 -5.00
C GLY A 408 3.57 10.97 -5.72
N ILE A 409 4.22 10.35 -6.69
CA ILE A 409 5.32 10.95 -7.46
C ILE A 409 5.18 10.60 -8.95
N TRP A 410 5.30 11.60 -9.82
CA TRP A 410 5.22 11.42 -11.27
C TRP A 410 6.12 12.40 -12.01
N PHE A 411 6.95 11.88 -12.92
CA PHE A 411 7.80 12.67 -13.79
C PHE A 411 7.05 13.00 -15.09
N ALA A 412 6.96 14.29 -15.42
CA ALA A 412 6.48 14.73 -16.73
C ALA A 412 7.58 14.59 -17.80
N ASN A 413 8.83 14.88 -17.42
CA ASN A 413 10.02 14.77 -18.27
C ASN A 413 11.27 14.75 -17.37
N PRO A 414 12.50 14.56 -17.90
CA PRO A 414 13.72 14.48 -17.09
C PRO A 414 14.05 15.72 -16.25
N THR A 415 13.37 16.84 -16.47
CA THR A 415 13.56 18.12 -15.79
C THR A 415 12.31 18.64 -15.06
N THR A 416 11.19 17.92 -15.08
CA THR A 416 9.93 18.35 -14.43
C THR A 416 9.28 17.17 -13.70
N LEU A 417 9.08 17.36 -12.39
CA LEU A 417 8.60 16.36 -11.44
C LEU A 417 7.41 16.91 -10.67
N TYR A 418 6.40 16.08 -10.46
CA TYR A 418 5.25 16.39 -9.60
C TYR A 418 5.25 15.45 -8.39
N VAL A 419 5.01 16.02 -7.21
CA VAL A 419 4.95 15.30 -5.94
C VAL A 419 3.66 15.71 -5.23
N CYS A 420 2.79 14.75 -4.95
CA CYS A 420 1.65 14.98 -4.07
C CYS A 420 2.10 15.02 -2.62
N ASP A 421 1.49 15.90 -1.83
CA ASP A 421 1.65 16.01 -0.39
C ASP A 421 0.30 15.73 0.27
N GLU A 422 0.28 14.77 1.19
CA GLU A 422 -0.92 14.26 1.85
C GLU A 422 -1.58 15.32 2.75
N GLY A 423 -0.82 16.31 3.20
CA GLY A 423 -1.18 17.14 4.34
C GLY A 423 -0.93 16.42 5.68
N ASP A 424 -0.98 17.18 6.77
CA ASP A 424 -0.67 16.68 8.12
C ASP A 424 -1.77 15.78 8.73
N GLY A 425 -2.99 15.86 8.19
CA GLY A 425 -4.16 15.14 8.70
C GLY A 425 -4.80 15.78 9.95
N THR A 426 -4.37 16.97 10.37
CA THR A 426 -4.81 17.60 11.62
C THR A 426 -6.19 18.21 11.49
N LEU A 427 -7.12 17.78 12.35
CA LEU A 427 -8.45 18.40 12.48
C LEU A 427 -8.37 19.66 13.37
N VAL A 428 -8.77 20.80 12.83
CA VAL A 428 -8.94 22.06 13.58
C VAL A 428 -10.35 22.13 14.16
N SER A 429 -10.43 22.20 15.50
CA SER A 429 -11.69 22.31 16.24
C SER A 429 -11.58 23.39 17.34
N PRO A 430 -12.52 24.36 17.40
CA PRO A 430 -13.62 24.58 16.47
C PRO A 430 -13.12 25.05 15.08
N ALA A 431 -13.91 24.78 14.05
CA ALA A 431 -13.62 25.18 12.67
C ALA A 431 -13.45 26.70 12.51
N VAL A 432 -12.42 27.14 11.78
CA VAL A 432 -12.15 28.57 11.53
C VAL A 432 -12.79 28.96 10.20
N ASN A 433 -13.78 29.86 10.23
CA ASN A 433 -14.56 30.25 9.06
C ASN A 433 -15.20 29.06 8.29
N GLY A 434 -15.50 27.96 8.99
CA GLY A 434 -16.01 26.72 8.40
C GLY A 434 -14.95 25.80 7.79
N ASN A 435 -13.67 26.18 7.84
CA ASN A 435 -12.54 25.33 7.49
C ASN A 435 -12.09 24.50 8.71
N VAL A 436 -11.87 23.20 8.51
CA VAL A 436 -11.51 22.22 9.56
C VAL A 436 -10.05 21.78 9.50
N ALA A 437 -9.21 22.47 8.74
CA ALA A 437 -7.77 22.20 8.68
C ALA A 437 -6.95 23.48 8.94
N ASP A 438 -5.68 23.33 9.31
CA ASP A 438 -4.79 24.46 9.50
C ASP A 438 -4.21 24.91 8.14
N ALA A 439 -4.40 26.19 7.82
CA ALA A 439 -3.88 26.78 6.59
C ALA A 439 -2.34 26.94 6.61
N GLN A 440 -1.70 26.91 7.78
CA GLN A 440 -0.24 27.06 7.90
C GLN A 440 0.48 25.71 7.76
N SER A 441 0.02 24.65 8.43
CA SER A 441 0.58 23.30 8.27
C SER A 441 0.38 22.75 6.84
N LEU A 442 -0.71 23.12 6.16
CA LEU A 442 -1.06 22.64 4.82
C LEU A 442 -0.53 23.53 3.67
N ALA A 443 0.41 24.43 3.91
CA ALA A 443 0.98 25.29 2.87
C ALA A 443 1.70 24.50 1.74
N THR A 444 2.13 23.26 2.00
CA THR A 444 2.76 22.36 1.00
C THR A 444 1.83 21.26 0.49
N ALA A 445 0.63 21.11 1.07
CA ALA A 445 -0.33 20.05 0.75
C ALA A 445 -0.94 20.21 -0.65
N GLY A 446 -1.34 19.11 -1.29
CA GLY A 446 -1.74 19.14 -2.69
C GLY A 446 -0.58 18.81 -3.62
N LEU A 447 -0.58 19.33 -4.86
CA LEU A 447 0.37 18.87 -5.89
C LEU A 447 1.51 19.87 -6.09
N GLN A 448 2.71 19.52 -5.63
CA GLN A 448 3.92 20.32 -5.78
C GLN A 448 4.54 20.10 -7.16
N LYS A 449 4.96 21.17 -7.82
CA LYS A 449 5.77 21.13 -9.05
C LYS A 449 7.22 21.44 -8.74
N TRP A 450 8.12 20.60 -9.27
CA TRP A 450 9.56 20.71 -9.10
C TRP A 450 10.26 20.72 -10.46
N SER A 451 11.27 21.56 -10.62
CA SER A 451 12.08 21.65 -11.85
C SER A 451 13.56 21.42 -11.55
N LEU A 452 14.23 20.63 -12.39
CA LEU A 452 15.67 20.35 -12.30
C LEU A 452 16.46 21.45 -13.01
N ILE A 453 17.17 22.28 -12.24
CA ILE A 453 17.95 23.42 -12.74
C ILE A 453 19.41 23.23 -12.30
N ASN A 454 20.33 23.14 -13.26
CA ASN A 454 21.77 22.95 -13.01
C ASN A 454 22.10 21.78 -12.06
N GLY A 455 21.33 20.68 -12.13
CA GLY A 455 21.53 19.49 -11.29
C GLY A 455 20.83 19.52 -9.93
N THR A 456 20.13 20.60 -9.59
CA THR A 456 19.36 20.74 -8.33
C THR A 456 17.87 20.92 -8.63
N TRP A 457 17.01 20.15 -7.96
CA TRP A 457 15.56 20.32 -8.00
C TRP A 457 15.14 21.52 -7.15
N GLY A 458 14.38 22.43 -7.76
CA GLY A 458 13.72 23.54 -7.05
C GLY A 458 12.20 23.41 -7.14
N MET A 459 11.51 23.50 -6.02
CA MET A 459 10.04 23.64 -6.00
C MET A 459 9.67 24.96 -6.68
N GLN A 460 8.81 24.90 -7.68
CA GLN A 460 8.32 26.08 -8.39
C GLN A 460 7.09 26.65 -7.69
N TYR A 461 6.13 25.79 -7.36
CA TYR A 461 4.86 26.13 -6.68
C TYR A 461 4.09 24.89 -6.24
N VAL A 462 3.03 25.11 -5.48
CA VAL A 462 2.07 24.09 -5.01
C VAL A 462 0.69 24.38 -5.62
N LEU A 463 0.15 23.45 -6.38
CA LEU A 463 -1.20 23.52 -6.94
C LEU A 463 -2.21 23.08 -5.87
N GLN A 464 -3.07 24.02 -5.48
CA GLN A 464 -4.11 23.82 -4.46
C GLN A 464 -5.50 24.30 -4.89
N ASP A 465 -5.59 25.18 -5.90
CA ASP A 465 -6.86 25.74 -6.34
C ASP A 465 -7.82 24.64 -6.82
N GLY A 466 -9.10 24.73 -6.48
CA GLY A 466 -10.11 23.70 -6.72
C GLY A 466 -10.06 22.47 -5.79
N LEU A 467 -8.98 22.20 -5.03
CA LEU A 467 -8.96 21.11 -4.04
C LEU A 467 -9.89 21.37 -2.85
N ASN A 468 -10.14 22.65 -2.54
CA ASN A 468 -10.90 23.10 -1.38
C ASN A 468 -10.37 22.49 -0.06
N ILE A 469 -9.06 22.66 0.17
CA ILE A 469 -8.36 22.11 1.34
C ILE A 469 -9.03 22.57 2.64
N GLY A 470 -9.34 21.61 3.51
CA GLY A 470 -9.98 21.83 4.80
C GLY A 470 -11.46 22.26 4.74
N VAL A 471 -12.08 22.36 3.56
CA VAL A 471 -13.52 22.65 3.42
C VAL A 471 -14.33 21.34 3.43
N PRO A 472 -15.22 21.10 4.41
CA PRO A 472 -16.04 19.89 4.46
C PRO A 472 -17.01 19.79 3.29
N TYR A 473 -17.18 18.58 2.74
CA TYR A 473 -18.16 18.28 1.70
C TYR A 473 -19.15 17.19 2.13
N ARG A 474 -20.36 17.25 1.58
CA ARG A 474 -21.44 16.30 1.88
C ARG A 474 -21.34 15.04 1.04
N ILE A 475 -21.65 13.90 1.66
CA ILE A 475 -21.81 12.60 1.01
C ILE A 475 -23.24 12.11 1.28
N GLY A 476 -23.91 11.55 0.26
CA GLY A 476 -25.24 10.97 0.43
C GLY A 476 -25.18 9.70 1.28
N GLY A 477 -26.04 9.58 2.30
CA GLY A 477 -26.05 8.43 3.20
C GLY A 477 -24.88 8.38 4.18
N TYR A 478 -24.30 9.54 4.54
CA TYR A 478 -23.20 9.66 5.50
C TYR A 478 -23.49 10.79 6.51
N PRO A 479 -23.17 10.65 7.82
CA PRO A 479 -23.43 11.67 8.82
C PRO A 479 -22.76 13.01 8.52
N SER A 480 -23.52 14.11 8.58
CA SER A 480 -22.94 15.44 8.32
C SER A 480 -21.99 15.93 9.41
N SER A 481 -22.00 15.31 10.60
CA SER A 481 -21.00 15.49 11.66
C SER A 481 -19.63 14.91 11.28
N LEU A 482 -19.59 13.95 10.36
CA LEU A 482 -18.39 13.30 9.87
C LEU A 482 -17.99 13.76 8.45
N ASN A 483 -18.68 14.76 7.87
CA ASN A 483 -18.39 15.30 6.54
C ASN A 483 -16.87 15.53 6.37
N PRO A 484 -16.18 14.81 5.47
CA PRO A 484 -14.76 14.96 5.30
C PRO A 484 -14.43 16.21 4.50
N ALA A 485 -13.23 16.72 4.74
CA ALA A 485 -12.56 17.77 3.97
C ALA A 485 -11.34 17.18 3.26
N THR A 486 -10.90 17.82 2.17
CA THR A 486 -9.64 17.48 1.50
C THR A 486 -8.46 17.89 2.37
N GLY A 487 -7.54 16.98 2.72
CA GLY A 487 -6.28 17.35 3.38
C GLY A 487 -5.17 17.75 2.40
N GLY A 488 -5.15 17.09 1.25
CA GLY A 488 -4.07 17.09 0.26
C GLY A 488 -4.29 15.95 -0.72
N CYS A 489 -3.23 15.30 -1.21
CA CYS A 489 -3.34 14.18 -2.14
C CYS A 489 -2.32 13.05 -1.91
N ARG A 490 -2.70 11.85 -2.36
CA ARG A 490 -1.97 10.58 -2.16
C ARG A 490 -1.39 10.06 -3.48
N ASN A 491 -1.83 8.89 -3.95
CA ASN A 491 -1.37 8.31 -5.21
C ASN A 491 -1.81 9.15 -6.42
N ILE A 492 -0.93 9.25 -7.42
CA ILE A 492 -1.11 10.04 -8.64
C ILE A 492 -0.68 9.29 -9.89
N THR A 493 -1.24 9.72 -11.01
CA THR A 493 -0.73 9.44 -12.36
C THR A 493 -0.83 10.69 -13.22
N GLY A 494 -0.11 10.77 -14.31
CA GLY A 494 -0.21 11.89 -15.24
C GLY A 494 0.09 11.46 -16.68
N ARG A 495 -0.22 12.36 -17.61
CA ARG A 495 0.17 12.26 -19.03
C ARG A 495 0.70 13.60 -19.54
N ASP A 496 1.60 13.52 -20.51
CA ASP A 496 1.84 14.63 -21.44
C ASP A 496 0.65 14.74 -22.41
N ASN A 497 0.20 15.96 -22.69
CA ASN A 497 -0.85 16.24 -23.66
C ASN A 497 -0.29 16.55 -25.07
N PHE A 498 1.04 16.57 -25.23
CA PHE A 498 1.81 16.86 -26.45
C PHE A 498 1.64 18.29 -27.00
N ASP A 499 1.11 19.20 -26.17
CA ASP A 499 0.92 20.63 -26.46
C ASP A 499 1.74 21.55 -25.52
N GLY A 500 2.64 20.96 -24.72
CA GLY A 500 3.39 21.66 -23.66
C GLY A 500 2.67 21.69 -22.30
N THR A 501 1.50 21.07 -22.19
CA THR A 501 0.80 20.84 -20.93
C THR A 501 0.80 19.37 -20.51
N VAL A 502 0.59 19.14 -19.22
CA VAL A 502 0.38 17.83 -18.61
C VAL A 502 -0.94 17.82 -17.88
N THR A 503 -1.63 16.68 -17.85
CA THR A 503 -2.78 16.47 -16.96
C THR A 503 -2.44 15.42 -15.91
N ILE A 504 -2.53 15.79 -14.64
CA ILE A 504 -2.28 14.94 -13.48
C ILE A 504 -3.62 14.59 -12.81
N PHE A 505 -3.76 13.34 -12.44
CA PHE A 505 -4.89 12.77 -11.71
C PHE A 505 -4.43 12.34 -10.33
N ALA A 506 -5.22 12.62 -9.29
CA ALA A 506 -4.83 12.39 -7.91
C ALA A 506 -5.99 11.91 -7.04
N ILE A 507 -5.69 10.99 -6.13
CA ILE A 507 -6.61 10.57 -5.06
C ILE A 507 -6.43 11.49 -3.85
N THR A 508 -7.50 12.12 -3.36
CA THR A 508 -7.40 13.04 -2.22
C THR A 508 -7.21 12.30 -0.90
N SER A 509 -6.49 12.91 0.03
CA SER A 509 -6.54 12.57 1.46
C SER A 509 -7.72 13.28 2.14
N THR A 510 -8.00 12.88 3.38
CA THR A 510 -9.21 13.26 4.12
C THR A 510 -8.88 13.69 5.55
N ILE A 511 -9.57 14.74 6.00
CA ILE A 511 -9.59 15.26 7.38
C ILE A 511 -11.06 15.32 7.80
N SER A 512 -11.43 14.75 8.94
CA SER A 512 -12.78 14.78 9.50
C SER A 512 -12.77 14.48 11.01
N ALA A 513 -13.95 14.45 11.62
CA ALA A 513 -14.15 13.98 13.00
C ALA A 513 -14.38 12.46 13.12
N ASN A 514 -14.16 11.69 12.06
CA ASN A 514 -14.29 10.24 12.06
C ASN A 514 -13.13 9.58 12.86
N GLY A 515 -13.42 8.49 13.57
CA GLY A 515 -12.44 7.77 14.41
C GLY A 515 -11.23 7.25 13.63
N ASP A 516 -11.43 6.85 12.36
CA ASP A 516 -10.36 6.71 11.38
C ASP A 516 -10.73 7.45 10.09
N THR A 517 -10.11 8.61 9.89
CA THR A 517 -10.27 9.46 8.70
C THR A 517 -9.84 8.78 7.40
N GLY A 518 -9.18 7.62 7.45
CA GLY A 518 -8.83 6.82 6.27
C GLY A 518 -9.98 6.01 5.69
N ALA A 519 -11.05 5.81 6.47
CA ALA A 519 -12.32 5.24 6.03
C ALA A 519 -13.31 6.27 5.45
N ASP A 520 -12.95 7.57 5.45
CA ASP A 520 -13.78 8.63 4.89
C ASP A 520 -13.87 8.54 3.36
N PRO A 521 -15.07 8.67 2.77
CA PRO A 521 -15.23 8.76 1.33
C PRO A 521 -14.53 10.00 0.78
N ASN A 522 -13.64 9.78 -0.19
CA ASN A 522 -12.75 10.78 -0.75
C ASN A 522 -13.01 11.04 -2.26
N LYS A 523 -12.09 11.72 -2.95
CA LYS A 523 -12.27 12.13 -4.35
C LYS A 523 -11.11 11.69 -5.23
N LEU A 524 -11.43 11.42 -6.50
CA LEU A 524 -10.51 11.53 -7.61
C LEU A 524 -10.63 12.95 -8.18
N VAL A 525 -9.51 13.64 -8.28
CA VAL A 525 -9.41 14.99 -8.86
C VAL A 525 -8.41 14.99 -10.02
N LYS A 526 -8.50 15.99 -10.90
CA LYS A 526 -7.51 16.25 -11.96
C LYS A 526 -7.15 17.72 -12.06
N VAL A 527 -5.92 18.01 -12.46
CA VAL A 527 -5.43 19.35 -12.79
C VAL A 527 -4.65 19.29 -14.11
N THR A 528 -4.71 20.35 -14.90
CA THR A 528 -3.81 20.52 -16.06
C THR A 528 -2.83 21.65 -15.77
N ASP A 529 -1.56 21.43 -16.03
CA ASP A 529 -0.47 22.38 -15.78
C ASP A 529 0.41 22.53 -17.03
N ARG A 530 1.03 23.70 -17.22
CA ARG A 530 1.93 23.94 -18.37
C ARG A 530 3.37 23.65 -17.95
N ILE A 531 4.05 22.72 -18.64
CA ILE A 531 5.39 22.23 -18.26
C ILE A 531 6.37 23.40 -18.03
N SER A 532 6.35 24.41 -18.91
CA SER A 532 7.24 25.57 -18.88
C SER A 532 7.08 26.50 -17.68
N ASP A 533 5.96 26.46 -16.96
CA ASP A 533 5.63 27.50 -15.99
C ASP A 533 6.43 27.31 -14.69
N THR A 534 7.11 28.38 -14.26
CA THR A 534 7.94 28.45 -13.04
C THR A 534 7.24 29.19 -11.88
N THR A 535 6.07 29.76 -12.13
CA THR A 535 5.17 30.36 -11.13
C THR A 535 3.76 29.81 -11.32
N LEU A 536 2.92 29.85 -10.28
CA LEU A 536 1.50 29.47 -10.40
C LEU A 536 0.85 30.07 -11.66
N PRO A 537 0.10 29.27 -12.46
CA PRO A 537 -0.70 29.77 -13.55
C PRO A 537 -1.64 30.90 -13.11
N LYS A 538 -1.91 31.86 -14.01
CA LYS A 538 -2.75 33.04 -13.74
C LYS A 538 -3.69 33.30 -14.91
N GLY A 539 -4.96 33.55 -14.59
CA GLY A 539 -6.00 33.89 -15.57
C GLY A 539 -7.03 32.78 -15.75
N ASP A 540 -7.90 32.97 -16.72
CA ASP A 540 -9.11 32.15 -16.89
C ASP A 540 -8.91 30.89 -17.77
N ASP A 541 -7.65 30.53 -18.09
CA ASP A 541 -7.32 29.36 -18.94
C ASP A 541 -7.53 28.00 -18.25
N ARG A 542 -7.94 28.03 -16.97
CA ARG A 542 -8.20 26.88 -16.08
C ARG A 542 -6.98 26.00 -15.79
N LEU A 543 -5.77 26.45 -16.14
CA LEU A 543 -4.55 25.77 -15.72
C LEU A 543 -4.33 25.95 -14.21
N GLY A 544 -3.74 24.94 -13.59
CA GLY A 544 -3.51 24.89 -12.14
C GLY A 544 -4.77 24.70 -11.27
N HIS A 545 -5.97 24.71 -11.86
CA HIS A 545 -7.23 24.52 -11.17
C HIS A 545 -7.64 23.03 -11.14
N PHE A 546 -7.84 22.48 -9.95
CA PHE A 546 -8.34 21.12 -9.77
C PHE A 546 -9.84 21.01 -10.05
N THR A 547 -10.23 19.98 -10.78
CA THR A 547 -11.63 19.59 -10.97
C THR A 547 -11.86 18.20 -10.36
N THR A 548 -13.01 18.01 -9.71
CA THR A 548 -13.41 16.68 -9.22
C THR A 548 -13.86 15.83 -10.40
N VAL A 549 -13.22 14.68 -10.59
CA VAL A 549 -13.55 13.69 -11.63
C VAL A 549 -14.59 12.70 -11.09
N ARG A 550 -14.42 12.25 -9.83
CA ARG A 550 -15.34 11.35 -9.15
C ARG A 550 -15.26 11.54 -7.64
N SER A 551 -16.37 11.37 -6.93
CA SER A 551 -16.41 11.23 -5.48
C SER A 551 -16.78 9.79 -5.12
N ALA A 552 -16.16 9.27 -4.06
CA ALA A 552 -16.63 8.05 -3.40
C ALA A 552 -18.01 8.28 -2.78
N ARG A 553 -18.82 7.21 -2.72
CA ARG A 553 -20.10 7.20 -2.00
C ARG A 553 -19.88 6.82 -0.54
N SER A 554 -20.92 6.92 0.30
CA SER A 554 -20.91 6.27 1.61
C SER A 554 -20.56 4.77 1.44
N HIS A 555 -19.79 4.22 2.37
CA HIS A 555 -19.20 2.87 2.33
C HIS A 555 -18.11 2.65 1.26
N GLU A 556 -17.71 3.67 0.48
CA GLU A 556 -16.64 3.54 -0.52
C GLU A 556 -15.40 4.38 -0.17
N VAL A 557 -14.23 3.89 -0.54
CA VAL A 557 -12.98 4.68 -0.60
C VAL A 557 -12.27 4.47 -1.93
N LEU A 558 -11.77 5.54 -2.53
CA LEU A 558 -10.83 5.48 -3.65
C LEU A 558 -9.39 5.50 -3.09
N ARG A 559 -8.49 4.72 -3.69
CA ARG A 559 -7.15 4.50 -3.12
C ARG A 559 -6.01 4.84 -4.09
N GLY A 560 -6.11 4.39 -5.33
CA GLY A 560 -5.11 4.63 -6.36
C GLY A 560 -5.74 4.96 -7.71
N VAL A 561 -4.94 5.58 -8.58
CA VAL A 561 -5.29 5.93 -9.96
C VAL A 561 -4.11 5.72 -10.89
N THR A 562 -4.32 5.07 -12.02
CA THR A 562 -3.32 4.93 -13.08
C THR A 562 -3.99 4.88 -14.45
N PHE A 563 -3.24 4.94 -15.54
CA PHE A 563 -3.80 4.72 -16.88
C PHE A 563 -4.01 3.24 -17.16
N ALA A 564 -5.04 2.90 -17.93
CA ALA A 564 -5.34 1.53 -18.32
C ALA A 564 -4.14 0.83 -18.99
N PRO A 565 -3.94 -0.48 -18.74
CA PRO A 565 -2.98 -1.27 -19.47
C PRO A 565 -3.36 -1.37 -20.96
N GLY A 566 -2.38 -1.25 -21.84
CA GLY A 566 -2.61 -1.17 -23.28
C GLY A 566 -1.42 -0.56 -24.04
N GLY A 567 -1.18 -1.05 -25.25
CA GLY A 567 0.04 -0.83 -26.03
C GLY A 567 0.23 0.55 -26.69
N TYR A 568 -0.18 1.64 -26.04
CA TYR A 568 0.26 2.99 -26.40
C TYR A 568 1.33 3.45 -25.41
N GLY A 569 2.51 3.78 -25.94
CA GLY A 569 3.53 4.49 -25.18
C GLY A 569 3.05 5.91 -24.92
N TRP A 570 3.16 6.33 -23.67
CA TRP A 570 2.89 7.68 -23.18
C TRP A 570 4.11 8.09 -22.36
#